data_AF-A0A524CAC9-F1
#
_entry.id   AF-A0A524CAC9-F1
#
_cell.length_a   1.000
_cell.length_b   1.000
_cell.length_c   1.000
_cell.angle_alpha   90.00
_cell.angle_beta   90.00
_cell.angle_gamma   90.00
#
_symmetry.space_group_name_H-M   'P 1'
#
loop_
_entity.id
_entity.type
_entity.pdbx_description
1 polymer ?
#
loop_
_entity_poly.entity_id
_entity_poly.type
_entity_poly.pdbx_seq_one_letter_code
_entity_poly.pdbx_strand_id
1 'polypeptide(L)'
;MKGREKIAFYSSPKIQAILIDVKDILKNYRFAENQEIMTLQPIHQDLHMQKILYNKIDEEYKYFFIDFEGDPRLSMEEKKQKYPSEKDFGSFLRSLSYIKFDALLRFIEERFIGKDEYRVPEEFLFSLYFKKAAKITKKDKTLEHFLSLLNYWEGSMKDRFLNEKLEIDVNLISYFTIERALYELDYELLYRPNKLIIPILGLKEIIDRF
;
A
#
# COMPACT_ATOMS: atom_id res chain seq x y z
N MET A 1 -0.42 30.49 -1.77
CA MET A 1 -1.04 29.78 -0.63
C MET A 1 -1.12 28.27 -0.85
N LYS A 2 -1.53 27.77 -2.05
CA LYS A 2 -1.74 26.34 -2.38
C LYS A 2 -0.59 25.35 -2.06
N GLY A 3 0.67 25.77 -2.14
CA GLY A 3 1.81 24.89 -1.82
C GLY A 3 2.17 24.81 -0.33
N ARG A 4 1.86 25.86 0.46
CA ARG A 4 2.27 25.93 1.86
C ARG A 4 1.42 25.03 2.77
N GLU A 5 0.13 24.88 2.48
CA GLU A 5 -0.78 24.04 3.25
C GLU A 5 -0.48 22.54 3.07
N LYS A 6 -0.17 22.11 1.84
CA LYS A 6 0.31 20.74 1.59
C LYS A 6 1.60 20.44 2.33
N ILE A 7 2.61 21.30 2.20
CA ILE A 7 3.88 21.15 2.91
C ILE A 7 3.66 21.08 4.44
N ALA A 8 2.74 21.89 4.98
CA ALA A 8 2.40 21.87 6.39
C ALA A 8 1.79 20.52 6.84
N PHE A 9 0.84 19.97 6.07
CA PHE A 9 0.25 18.65 6.36
C PHE A 9 1.32 17.55 6.38
N TYR A 10 2.19 17.50 5.37
CA TYR A 10 3.23 16.48 5.26
C TYR A 10 4.39 16.66 6.25
N SER A 11 4.58 17.87 6.79
CA SER A 11 5.47 18.15 7.92
C SER A 11 4.85 17.87 9.29
N SER A 12 3.62 17.34 9.33
CA SER A 12 2.92 17.05 10.58
C SER A 12 3.73 16.10 11.48
N PRO A 13 3.80 16.37 12.80
CA PRO A 13 4.46 15.49 13.76
C PRO A 13 3.98 14.03 13.68
N LYS A 14 2.72 13.81 13.28
CA LYS A 14 2.17 12.46 13.18
C LYS A 14 2.71 11.69 11.97
N ILE A 15 2.97 12.35 10.85
CA ILE A 15 3.59 11.71 9.68
C ILE A 15 5.05 11.42 9.99
N GLN A 16 5.74 12.35 10.66
CA GLN A 16 7.11 12.11 11.13
C GLN A 16 7.19 10.92 12.08
N ALA A 17 6.23 10.78 13.01
CA ALA A 17 6.16 9.62 13.90
C ALA A 17 6.06 8.30 13.12
N ILE A 18 5.19 8.22 12.11
CA ILE A 18 5.09 7.03 11.21
C ILE A 18 6.44 6.73 10.57
N LEU A 19 7.13 7.74 10.03
CA LEU A 19 8.41 7.51 9.36
C LEU A 19 9.52 7.09 10.35
N ILE A 20 9.45 7.56 11.60
CA ILE A 20 10.33 7.10 12.69
C ILE A 20 10.02 5.65 13.03
N ASP A 21 8.75 5.28 13.20
CA ASP A 21 8.32 3.91 13.49
C ASP A 21 8.74 2.96 12.36
N VAL A 22 8.55 3.35 11.09
CA VAL A 22 9.05 2.59 9.91
C VAL A 22 10.56 2.40 10.00
N LYS A 23 11.31 3.48 10.28
CA LYS A 23 12.77 3.42 10.38
C LYS A 23 13.21 2.47 11.50
N ASP A 24 12.53 2.49 12.63
CA ASP A 24 12.85 1.63 13.77
C ASP A 24 12.47 0.17 13.51
N ILE A 25 11.34 -0.09 12.85
CA ILE A 25 10.98 -1.42 12.35
C ILE A 25 12.07 -1.92 11.41
N LEU A 26 12.46 -1.15 10.38
CA LEU A 26 13.47 -1.55 9.41
C LEU A 26 14.86 -1.77 10.05
N LYS A 27 15.23 -1.01 11.08
CA LYS A 27 16.47 -1.24 11.83
C LYS A 27 16.41 -2.50 12.70
N ASN A 28 15.26 -2.77 13.29
CA ASN A 28 15.03 -3.90 14.17
C ASN A 28 14.62 -5.16 13.41
N TYR A 29 14.50 -5.08 12.08
CA TYR A 29 14.40 -6.21 11.18
C TYR A 29 15.66 -7.05 11.27
N ARG A 30 15.69 -7.90 12.29
CA ARG A 30 16.59 -9.02 12.36
C ARG A 30 15.91 -10.09 11.52
N PHE A 31 16.39 -10.31 10.30
CA PHE A 31 16.15 -11.59 9.64
C PHE A 31 16.51 -12.64 10.67
N ALA A 32 15.53 -13.44 11.09
CA ALA A 32 15.70 -14.34 12.20
C ALA A 32 17.02 -15.10 12.00
N GLU A 33 17.86 -15.16 13.02
CA GLU A 33 19.13 -15.92 13.00
C GLU A 33 18.90 -17.43 12.73
N ASN A 34 17.64 -17.85 12.58
CA ASN A 34 17.24 -19.09 11.94
C ASN A 34 17.57 -19.00 10.45
N GLN A 35 18.75 -19.54 10.11
CA GLN A 35 19.24 -19.82 8.76
C GLN A 35 18.32 -20.80 8.01
N GLU A 36 17.06 -20.45 7.75
CA GLU A 36 16.39 -21.01 6.58
C GLU A 36 17.06 -20.43 5.34
N ILE A 37 17.45 -21.31 4.43
CA ILE A 37 18.13 -20.92 3.19
C ILE A 37 17.14 -20.07 2.39
N MET A 38 17.33 -18.75 2.38
CA MET A 38 16.53 -17.85 1.55
C MET A 38 16.74 -18.21 0.08
N THR A 39 15.69 -18.70 -0.56
CA THR A 39 15.76 -19.04 -1.98
C THR A 39 15.67 -17.77 -2.82
N LEU A 40 16.75 -17.46 -3.53
CA LEU A 40 16.79 -16.31 -4.44
C LEU A 40 16.51 -16.76 -5.87
N GLN A 41 15.57 -16.08 -6.52
CA GLN A 41 15.16 -16.37 -7.90
C GLN A 41 15.00 -15.07 -8.71
N PRO A 42 14.97 -15.13 -10.06
CA PRO A 42 14.48 -14.03 -10.86
C PRO A 42 13.04 -13.70 -10.47
N ILE A 43 12.74 -12.41 -10.34
CA ILE A 43 11.41 -11.89 -9.98
C ILE A 43 10.99 -10.84 -11.02
N HIS A 44 9.72 -10.45 -11.00
CA HIS A 44 9.18 -9.39 -11.85
C HIS A 44 9.70 -8.00 -11.43
N GLN A 45 9.97 -7.76 -10.14
CA GLN A 45 10.46 -6.50 -9.54
C GLN A 45 9.47 -5.32 -9.54
N ASP A 46 8.38 -5.39 -10.31
CA ASP A 46 7.32 -4.38 -10.36
C ASP A 46 5.92 -5.04 -10.41
N LEU A 47 5.75 -6.19 -9.75
CA LEU A 47 4.46 -6.89 -9.76
C LEU A 47 3.39 -6.11 -8.99
N HIS A 48 2.27 -5.81 -9.65
CA HIS A 48 1.07 -5.22 -9.05
C HIS A 48 -0.17 -5.53 -9.91
N MET A 49 -1.37 -5.23 -9.41
CA MET A 49 -2.63 -5.56 -10.09
C MET A 49 -2.73 -5.11 -11.57
N GLN A 50 -2.05 -4.03 -11.99
CA GLN A 50 -2.07 -3.60 -13.40
C GLN A 50 -1.20 -4.47 -14.31
N LYS A 51 -0.30 -5.28 -13.75
CA LYS A 51 0.54 -6.23 -14.48
C LYS A 51 -0.09 -7.62 -14.61
N ILE A 52 -1.35 -7.75 -14.21
CA ILE A 52 -2.10 -8.99 -14.26
C ILE A 52 -3.32 -8.77 -15.13
N LEU A 53 -3.34 -9.44 -16.28
CA LEU A 53 -4.51 -9.54 -17.13
C LEU A 53 -5.24 -10.84 -16.81
N TYR A 54 -6.54 -10.86 -17.06
CA TYR A 54 -7.31 -12.09 -17.01
C TYR A 54 -8.16 -12.24 -18.25
N ASN A 55 -8.35 -13.49 -18.68
CA ASN A 55 -9.34 -13.85 -19.66
C ASN A 55 -10.25 -14.92 -19.05
N LYS A 56 -11.55 -14.80 -19.30
CA LYS A 56 -12.53 -15.80 -18.89
C LYS A 56 -12.97 -16.58 -20.13
N ILE A 57 -12.63 -17.87 -20.17
CA ILE A 57 -13.07 -18.77 -21.22
C ILE A 57 -13.95 -19.81 -20.53
N ASP A 58 -15.21 -19.89 -20.96
CA ASP A 58 -16.27 -20.65 -20.27
C ASP A 58 -16.41 -20.23 -18.80
N GLU A 59 -16.19 -21.16 -17.86
CA GLU A 59 -16.23 -20.92 -16.41
C GLU A 59 -14.84 -20.80 -15.78
N GLU A 60 -13.77 -20.91 -16.56
CA GLU A 60 -12.39 -20.84 -16.09
C GLU A 60 -11.76 -19.46 -16.30
N TYR A 61 -11.03 -18.99 -15.29
CA TYR A 61 -10.21 -17.78 -15.37
C TYR A 61 -8.77 -18.14 -15.67
N LYS A 62 -8.22 -17.57 -16.75
CA LYS A 62 -6.80 -17.64 -17.08
C LYS A 62 -6.16 -16.29 -16.80
N TYR A 63 -5.09 -16.29 -16.01
CA TYR A 63 -4.34 -15.09 -15.64
C TYR A 63 -3.04 -15.01 -16.43
N PHE A 64 -2.67 -13.80 -16.85
CA PHE A 64 -1.45 -13.51 -17.57
C PHE A 64 -0.69 -12.41 -16.85
N PHE A 65 0.55 -12.71 -16.48
CA PHE A 65 1.49 -11.72 -15.96
C PHE A 65 2.23 -11.09 -17.15
N ILE A 66 2.35 -9.78 -17.16
CA ILE A 66 2.93 -9.01 -18.26
C ILE A 66 4.01 -8.06 -17.77
N ASP A 67 4.83 -7.55 -18.69
CA ASP A 67 5.80 -6.47 -18.42
C ASP A 67 6.93 -6.85 -17.45
N PHE A 68 7.68 -7.90 -17.81
CA PHE A 68 8.86 -8.40 -17.09
C PHE A 68 10.12 -7.56 -17.34
N GLU A 69 10.00 -6.26 -17.64
CA GLU A 69 11.15 -5.36 -17.83
C GLU A 69 11.87 -5.00 -16.52
N GLY A 70 11.27 -5.31 -15.37
CA GLY A 70 11.77 -4.95 -14.06
C GLY A 70 11.43 -3.51 -13.66
N ASP A 71 11.92 -3.07 -12.51
CA ASP A 71 11.68 -1.70 -12.03
C ASP A 71 12.39 -0.68 -12.93
N PRO A 72 11.69 0.29 -13.54
CA PRO A 72 12.28 1.28 -14.45
C PRO A 72 13.32 2.20 -13.79
N ARG A 73 13.38 2.27 -12.45
CA ARG A 73 14.38 3.07 -11.72
C ARG A 73 15.70 2.34 -11.51
N LEU A 74 15.73 1.02 -11.74
CA LEU A 74 16.92 0.21 -11.55
C LEU A 74 17.77 0.15 -12.82
N SER A 75 19.09 0.10 -12.63
CA SER A 75 20.05 -0.21 -13.69
C SER A 75 19.88 -1.64 -14.20
N MET A 76 20.41 -1.93 -15.40
CA MET A 76 20.35 -3.28 -15.97
C MET A 76 21.08 -4.34 -15.12
N GLU A 77 22.06 -3.96 -14.32
CA GLU A 77 22.76 -4.86 -13.40
C GLU A 77 21.88 -5.18 -12.20
N GLU A 78 21.23 -4.18 -11.61
CA GLU A 78 20.28 -4.35 -10.50
C GLU A 78 19.05 -5.17 -10.92
N LYS A 79 18.56 -4.97 -12.15
CA LYS A 79 17.45 -5.75 -12.72
C LYS A 79 17.74 -7.25 -12.83
N LYS A 80 19.01 -7.63 -13.01
CA LYS A 80 19.43 -9.04 -13.10
C LYS A 80 19.61 -9.71 -11.74
N GLN A 81 19.59 -8.95 -10.65
CA GLN A 81 19.72 -9.50 -9.31
C GLN A 81 18.51 -10.37 -8.97
N LYS A 82 18.79 -11.45 -8.22
CA LYS A 82 17.78 -12.39 -7.75
C LYS A 82 17.33 -11.98 -6.34
N TYR A 83 16.05 -12.18 -6.07
CA TYR A 83 15.39 -11.82 -4.82
C TYR A 83 14.49 -12.98 -4.35
N PRO A 84 14.11 -13.00 -3.06
CA PRO A 84 13.03 -13.88 -2.61
C PRO A 84 11.70 -13.49 -3.28
N SER A 85 10.83 -14.48 -3.50
CA SER A 85 9.47 -14.28 -4.08
C SER A 85 8.63 -13.28 -3.30
N GLU A 86 8.89 -13.16 -2.01
CA GLU A 86 8.26 -12.27 -1.05
C GLU A 86 8.39 -10.81 -1.45
N LYS A 87 9.39 -10.44 -2.27
CA LYS A 87 9.50 -9.10 -2.82
C LYS A 87 8.36 -8.77 -3.79
N ASP A 88 8.12 -9.63 -4.78
CA ASP A 88 7.01 -9.46 -5.71
C ASP A 88 5.66 -9.58 -5.00
N PHE A 89 5.57 -10.52 -4.04
CA PHE A 89 4.34 -10.72 -3.29
C PHE A 89 4.01 -9.52 -2.38
N GLY A 90 5.00 -8.95 -1.69
CA GLY A 90 4.85 -7.72 -0.92
C GLY A 90 4.40 -6.55 -1.80
N SER A 91 4.97 -6.40 -3.00
CA SER A 91 4.53 -5.39 -3.98
C SER A 91 3.08 -5.62 -4.44
N PHE A 92 2.70 -6.86 -4.71
CA PHE A 92 1.33 -7.23 -5.07
C PHE A 92 0.35 -6.91 -3.94
N LEU A 93 0.63 -7.33 -2.71
CA LEU A 93 -0.22 -7.04 -1.54
C LEU A 93 -0.32 -5.54 -1.27
N ARG A 94 0.77 -4.79 -1.49
CA ARG A 94 0.76 -3.33 -1.40
C ARG A 94 -0.20 -2.73 -2.43
N SER A 95 -0.25 -3.26 -3.65
CA SER A 95 -1.16 -2.75 -4.69
C SER A 95 -2.64 -2.90 -4.33
N LEU A 96 -3.02 -3.96 -3.58
CA LEU A 96 -4.37 -4.10 -3.04
C LEU A 96 -4.69 -3.01 -2.01
N SER A 97 -3.78 -2.79 -1.05
CA SER A 97 -3.88 -1.71 -0.07
C SER A 97 -3.95 -0.34 -0.77
N TYR A 98 -3.18 -0.12 -1.84
CA TYR A 98 -3.23 1.12 -2.60
C TYR A 98 -4.61 1.32 -3.25
N ILE A 99 -5.16 0.31 -3.93
CA ILE A 99 -6.50 0.36 -4.54
C ILE A 99 -7.56 0.70 -3.49
N LYS A 100 -7.45 0.09 -2.31
CA LYS A 100 -8.34 0.34 -1.17
C LYS A 100 -8.39 1.83 -0.82
N PHE A 101 -7.22 2.43 -0.61
CA PHE A 101 -7.12 3.84 -0.23
C PHE A 101 -7.45 4.81 -1.36
N ASP A 102 -7.08 4.49 -2.61
CA ASP A 102 -7.47 5.29 -3.78
C ASP A 102 -8.99 5.32 -3.94
N ALA A 103 -9.66 4.17 -3.79
CA ALA A 103 -11.12 4.07 -3.83
C ALA A 103 -11.78 4.85 -2.70
N LEU A 104 -11.25 4.75 -1.47
CA LEU A 104 -11.75 5.49 -0.31
C LEU A 104 -11.59 7.01 -0.51
N LEU A 105 -10.44 7.46 -0.99
CA LEU A 105 -10.16 8.86 -1.29
C LEU A 105 -11.15 9.40 -2.31
N ARG A 106 -11.33 8.71 -3.44
CA ARG A 106 -12.32 9.09 -4.48
C ARG A 106 -13.74 9.16 -3.93
N PHE A 107 -14.14 8.17 -3.14
CA PHE A 107 -15.47 8.15 -2.53
C PHE A 107 -15.71 9.38 -1.62
N ILE A 108 -14.70 9.78 -0.85
CA ILE A 108 -14.77 10.97 -0.01
C ILE A 108 -14.84 12.23 -0.87
N GLU A 109 -13.97 12.34 -1.87
CA GLU A 109 -13.92 13.47 -2.80
C GLU A 109 -15.27 13.68 -3.52
N GLU A 110 -15.87 12.61 -4.05
CA GLU A 110 -17.13 12.70 -4.80
C GLU A 110 -18.34 13.03 -3.91
N ARG A 111 -18.36 12.54 -2.67
CA ARG A 111 -19.57 12.56 -1.83
C ARG A 111 -19.56 13.62 -0.72
N PHE A 112 -18.39 14.04 -0.27
CA PHE A 112 -18.24 14.96 0.86
C PHE A 112 -17.72 16.33 0.43
N ILE A 113 -17.14 16.46 -0.75
CA ILE A 113 -16.70 17.74 -1.31
C ILE A 113 -17.79 18.23 -2.28
N GLY A 114 -18.74 19.01 -1.76
CA GLY A 114 -19.43 19.98 -2.61
C GLY A 114 -18.39 20.97 -3.13
N LYS A 115 -18.51 21.41 -4.39
CA LYS A 115 -17.54 22.26 -5.11
C LYS A 115 -17.07 23.54 -4.38
N ASP A 116 -17.65 23.88 -3.23
CA ASP A 116 -17.45 25.12 -2.48
C ASP A 116 -16.89 24.98 -1.04
N GLU A 117 -16.62 23.77 -0.52
CA GLU A 117 -15.94 23.60 0.78
C GLU A 117 -14.70 22.69 0.68
N TYR A 118 -13.53 23.33 0.63
CA TYR A 118 -12.21 22.71 0.59
C TYR A 118 -11.77 22.24 1.99
N ARG A 119 -12.57 21.39 2.65
CA ARG A 119 -12.06 20.64 3.82
C ARG A 119 -11.21 19.49 3.30
N VAL A 120 -9.91 19.65 3.43
CA VAL A 120 -8.85 18.84 2.82
C VAL A 120 -9.16 17.33 2.98
N PRO A 121 -9.47 16.59 1.90
CA PRO A 121 -9.80 15.15 1.98
C PRO A 121 -8.69 14.33 2.63
N GLU A 122 -7.43 14.77 2.50
CA GLU A 122 -6.25 14.17 3.13
C GLU A 122 -6.30 14.24 4.68
N GLU A 123 -6.68 15.38 5.26
CA GLU A 123 -6.83 15.55 6.71
C GLU A 123 -8.00 14.74 7.27
N PHE A 124 -9.09 14.65 6.51
CA PHE A 124 -10.26 13.86 6.90
C PHE A 124 -9.94 12.36 6.89
N LEU A 125 -9.34 11.86 5.81
CA LEU A 125 -8.82 10.49 5.73
C LEU A 125 -7.82 10.18 6.85
N PHE A 126 -6.89 11.09 7.08
CA PHE A 126 -5.93 10.98 8.17
C PHE A 126 -6.65 10.96 9.53
N SER A 127 -7.68 11.76 9.73
CA SER A 127 -8.45 11.72 10.97
C SER A 127 -9.23 10.41 11.15
N LEU A 128 -9.79 9.85 10.06
CA LEU A 128 -10.53 8.59 10.04
C LEU A 128 -9.64 7.41 10.46
N TYR A 129 -8.42 7.37 9.94
CA TYR A 129 -7.48 6.29 10.23
C TYR A 129 -6.77 6.42 11.58
N PHE A 130 -6.54 7.64 12.08
CA PHE A 130 -5.75 7.87 13.30
C PHE A 130 -6.58 8.17 14.55
N LYS A 131 -7.87 8.53 14.42
CA LYS A 131 -8.77 8.66 15.57
C LYS A 131 -9.72 7.46 15.57
N LYS A 132 -9.54 6.54 16.53
CA LYS A 132 -10.45 5.41 16.83
C LYS A 132 -11.92 5.78 17.10
N ALA A 133 -12.30 7.06 17.05
CA ALA A 133 -13.66 7.54 17.25
C ALA A 133 -13.72 9.05 16.95
N ALA A 134 -13.48 9.49 15.71
CA ALA A 134 -14.04 10.79 15.35
C ALA A 134 -15.56 10.66 15.46
N LYS A 135 -16.24 11.57 16.17
CA LYS A 135 -17.71 11.61 16.22
C LYS A 135 -18.20 11.95 14.82
N ILE A 136 -18.53 10.90 14.12
CA ILE A 136 -18.77 10.91 12.70
C ILE A 136 -20.32 10.78 12.63
N THR A 137 -20.97 11.91 12.31
CA THR A 137 -22.41 12.10 12.10
C THR A 137 -23.06 11.08 11.13
N LYS A 138 -24.37 11.15 10.89
CA LYS A 138 -25.13 10.21 10.02
C LYS A 138 -24.49 9.92 8.63
N LYS A 139 -23.71 10.85 8.08
CA LYS A 139 -22.95 10.69 6.82
C LYS A 139 -21.87 9.61 6.92
N ASP A 140 -21.44 9.29 8.12
CA ASP A 140 -20.29 8.47 8.35
C ASP A 140 -20.60 7.00 8.50
N LYS A 141 -21.85 6.61 8.79
CA LYS A 141 -22.26 5.21 8.66
C LYS A 141 -22.00 4.66 7.26
N THR A 142 -22.22 5.49 6.24
CA THR A 142 -21.92 5.11 4.84
C THR A 142 -20.41 4.97 4.61
N LEU A 143 -19.62 5.90 5.15
CA LEU A 143 -18.16 5.86 5.04
C LEU A 143 -17.57 4.65 5.79
N GLU A 144 -18.05 4.37 7.00
CA GLU A 144 -17.72 3.20 7.80
C GLU A 144 -18.07 1.90 7.07
N HIS A 145 -19.27 1.81 6.49
CA HIS A 145 -19.64 0.66 5.67
C HIS A 145 -18.75 0.51 4.43
N PHE A 146 -18.42 1.61 3.75
CA PHE A 146 -17.56 1.57 2.58
C PHE A 146 -16.12 1.16 2.94
N LEU A 147 -15.56 1.71 4.03
CA LEU A 147 -14.27 1.30 4.56
C LEU A 147 -14.29 -0.17 5.01
N SER A 148 -15.36 -0.63 5.66
CA SER A 148 -15.54 -2.03 6.06
C SER A 148 -15.57 -2.95 4.85
N LEU A 149 -16.30 -2.59 3.80
CA LEU A 149 -16.34 -3.31 2.53
C LEU A 149 -14.96 -3.39 1.88
N LEU A 150 -14.24 -2.27 1.86
CA LEU A 150 -12.90 -2.16 1.30
C LEU A 150 -11.86 -2.99 2.10
N ASN A 151 -11.95 -2.99 3.42
CA ASN A 151 -11.13 -3.84 4.29
C ASN A 151 -11.46 -5.33 4.11
N TYR A 152 -12.75 -5.67 4.00
CA TYR A 152 -13.18 -7.04 3.72
C TYR A 152 -12.68 -7.52 2.35
N TRP A 153 -12.77 -6.67 1.32
CA TRP A 153 -12.25 -6.98 -0.01
C TRP A 153 -10.74 -7.23 0.01
N GLU A 154 -9.96 -6.33 0.63
CA GLU A 154 -8.51 -6.48 0.72
C GLU A 154 -8.13 -7.74 1.51
N GLY A 155 -8.78 -7.99 2.65
CA GLY A 155 -8.56 -9.18 3.48
C GLY A 155 -8.90 -10.47 2.75
N SER A 156 -10.07 -10.52 2.11
CA SER A 156 -10.50 -11.70 1.33
C SER A 156 -9.55 -12.03 0.18
N MET A 157 -8.94 -11.01 -0.45
CA MET A 157 -7.92 -11.22 -1.47
C MET A 157 -6.63 -11.75 -0.85
N LYS A 158 -6.12 -11.11 0.21
CA LYS A 158 -4.92 -11.54 0.96
C LYS A 158 -5.02 -13.00 1.41
N ASP A 159 -6.14 -13.36 2.03
CA ASP A 159 -6.37 -14.71 2.55
C ASP A 159 -6.33 -15.76 1.43
N ARG A 160 -6.85 -15.48 0.23
CA ARG A 160 -6.80 -16.43 -0.89
C ARG A 160 -5.37 -16.78 -1.30
N PHE A 161 -4.44 -15.81 -1.24
CA PHE A 161 -3.04 -16.04 -1.60
C PHE A 161 -2.20 -16.58 -0.44
N LEU A 162 -2.54 -16.22 0.81
CA LEU A 162 -1.83 -16.65 2.02
C LEU A 162 -2.26 -18.04 2.52
N ASN A 163 -3.46 -18.50 2.15
CA ASN A 163 -3.97 -19.83 2.54
C ASN A 163 -3.44 -20.98 1.67
N GLU A 164 -2.70 -20.68 0.61
CA GLU A 164 -1.97 -21.71 -0.14
C GLU A 164 -0.76 -22.21 0.69
N LYS A 165 -0.37 -23.47 0.52
CA LYS A 165 0.81 -24.09 1.17
C LYS A 165 2.13 -23.53 0.61
N LEU A 166 2.23 -22.23 0.45
CA LEU A 166 3.45 -21.55 0.10
C LEU A 166 4.29 -21.44 1.37
N GLU A 167 5.53 -21.89 1.31
CA GLU A 167 6.54 -21.55 2.32
C GLU A 167 6.91 -20.08 2.09
N ILE A 168 6.18 -19.16 2.73
CA ILE A 168 6.37 -17.72 2.60
C ILE A 168 6.73 -17.12 3.96
N ASP A 169 7.80 -16.34 3.99
CA ASP A 169 8.19 -15.61 5.20
C ASP A 169 7.39 -14.29 5.30
N VAL A 170 6.43 -14.27 6.22
CA VAL A 170 5.58 -13.10 6.52
C VAL A 170 6.42 -11.87 6.92
N ASN A 171 7.59 -12.08 7.53
CA ASN A 171 8.50 -10.98 7.84
C ASN A 171 9.12 -10.43 6.55
N LEU A 172 9.60 -11.26 5.63
CA LEU A 172 10.10 -10.76 4.34
C LEU A 172 9.02 -10.03 3.56
N ILE A 173 7.80 -10.57 3.53
CA ILE A 173 6.65 -9.92 2.88
C ILE A 173 6.43 -8.54 3.48
N SER A 174 6.41 -8.43 4.81
CA SER A 174 6.17 -7.16 5.49
C SER A 174 7.31 -6.15 5.23
N TYR A 175 8.56 -6.61 5.20
CA TYR A 175 9.72 -5.78 4.81
C TYR A 175 9.56 -5.23 3.39
N PHE A 176 9.32 -6.09 2.40
CA PHE A 176 9.18 -5.65 1.01
C PHE A 176 7.90 -4.84 0.76
N THR A 177 6.86 -5.04 1.55
CA THR A 177 5.66 -4.19 1.52
C THR A 177 5.99 -2.77 2.02
N ILE A 178 6.81 -2.62 3.07
CA ILE A 178 7.32 -1.32 3.53
C ILE A 178 8.20 -0.68 2.45
N GLU A 179 9.15 -1.43 1.89
CA GLU A 179 10.02 -0.95 0.80
C GLU A 179 9.19 -0.40 -0.36
N ARG A 180 8.15 -1.14 -0.79
CA ARG A 180 7.27 -0.68 -1.87
C ARG A 180 6.46 0.55 -1.48
N ALA A 181 5.95 0.62 -0.27
CA ALA A 181 5.20 1.79 0.20
C ALA A 181 6.08 3.06 0.27
N LEU A 182 7.37 2.93 0.63
CA LEU A 182 8.34 4.03 0.57
C LEU A 182 8.65 4.44 -0.88
N TYR A 183 8.82 3.47 -1.77
CA TYR A 183 9.01 3.74 -3.20
C TYR A 183 7.83 4.52 -3.81
N GLU A 184 6.61 4.18 -3.40
CA GLU A 184 5.40 4.91 -3.78
C GLU A 184 5.34 6.29 -3.15
N LEU A 185 5.72 6.44 -1.88
CA LEU A 185 5.79 7.74 -1.21
C LEU A 185 6.64 8.73 -2.02
N ASP A 186 7.84 8.31 -2.43
CA ASP A 186 8.73 9.11 -3.27
C ASP A 186 8.11 9.42 -4.63
N TYR A 187 7.44 8.45 -5.25
CA TYR A 187 6.77 8.62 -6.53
C TYR A 187 5.61 9.63 -6.46
N GLU A 188 4.69 9.45 -5.52
CA GLU A 188 3.52 10.31 -5.38
C GLU A 188 3.95 11.74 -4.99
N LEU A 189 5.01 11.88 -4.19
CA LEU A 189 5.59 13.19 -3.84
C LEU A 189 6.05 13.95 -5.09
N LEU A 190 6.67 13.26 -6.05
CA LEU A 190 7.22 13.88 -7.25
C LEU A 190 6.16 14.12 -8.33
N TYR A 191 5.23 13.18 -8.54
CA TYR A 191 4.38 13.17 -9.72
C TYR A 191 2.90 13.40 -9.44
N ARG A 192 2.39 13.07 -8.24
CA ARG A 192 0.96 13.11 -7.90
C ARG A 192 0.73 13.48 -6.42
N PRO A 193 1.06 14.71 -5.99
CA PRO A 193 1.06 15.07 -4.57
C PRO A 193 -0.32 15.07 -3.89
N ASN A 194 -1.42 14.87 -4.63
CA ASN A 194 -2.76 14.64 -4.06
C ASN A 194 -2.99 13.19 -3.61
N LYS A 195 -2.14 12.26 -4.04
CA LYS A 195 -2.19 10.85 -3.65
C LYS A 195 -1.20 10.50 -2.54
N LEU A 196 -0.39 11.45 -2.08
CA LEU A 196 0.67 11.22 -1.10
C LEU A 196 0.16 10.67 0.24
N ILE A 197 -1.11 10.93 0.59
CA ILE A 197 -1.76 10.32 1.76
C ILE A 197 -1.89 8.79 1.66
N ILE A 198 -2.03 8.23 0.45
CA ILE A 198 -2.25 6.79 0.23
C ILE A 198 -1.06 5.94 0.74
N PRO A 199 0.20 6.19 0.34
CA PRO A 199 1.34 5.44 0.89
C PRO A 199 1.52 5.66 2.40
N ILE A 200 1.21 6.86 2.92
CA ILE A 200 1.29 7.14 4.37
C ILE A 200 0.29 6.28 5.16
N LEU A 201 -0.96 6.19 4.69
CA LEU A 201 -1.97 5.31 5.30
C LEU A 201 -1.58 3.84 5.18
N GLY A 202 -1.01 3.44 4.04
CA GLY A 202 -0.45 2.10 3.85
C GLY A 202 0.64 1.76 4.87
N LEU A 203 1.61 2.66 5.08
CA LEU A 203 2.66 2.50 6.09
C LEU A 203 2.08 2.39 7.50
N LYS A 204 1.07 3.22 7.82
CA LYS A 204 0.38 3.15 9.11
C LYS A 204 -0.28 1.79 9.33
N GLU A 205 -0.95 1.24 8.33
CA GLU A 205 -1.56 -0.08 8.42
C GLU A 205 -0.55 -1.20 8.63
N ILE A 206 0.64 -1.05 8.07
CA ILE A 206 1.70 -2.02 8.25
C ILE A 206 2.21 -1.93 9.70
N ILE A 207 2.52 -0.73 10.20
CA ILE A 207 2.95 -0.51 11.58
C ILE A 207 1.93 -1.05 12.58
N ASP A 208 0.63 -0.83 12.36
CA ASP A 208 -0.43 -1.28 13.28
C ASP A 208 -0.58 -2.81 13.37
N ARG A 209 0.05 -3.55 12.46
CA ARG A 209 0.08 -5.02 12.45
C ARG A 209 1.33 -5.60 13.12
N PHE A 210 2.37 -4.78 13.34
CA PHE A 210 3.57 -5.14 14.11
C PHE A 210 3.31 -4.97 15.61
#